data_AF-A0A7Y3D9I5-F1
#
_entry.id   AF-A0A7Y3D9I5-F1
#
_cell.length_a   1.000
_cell.length_b   1.000
_cell.length_c   1.000
_cell.angle_alpha   90.00
_cell.angle_beta   90.00
_cell.angle_gamma   90.00
#
_symmetry.space_group_name_H-M   'P 1'
#
loop_
_entity.id
_entity.type
_entity.pdbx_description
1 polymer ?
#
loop_
_entity_poly.entity_id
_entity_poly.type
_entity_poly.pdbx_seq_one_letter_code
_entity_poly.pdbx_strand_id
1 'polypeptide(L)'
;MSAANVDLNVDVNVDYADSLSWDGRIPARLRWLQEHAPVYWAEKSNCFVLTKYEDVVAVSKDQDLFTSGEGVRPGPNAPKIGLIDEAEPR
;
A
#
# COMPACT_ATOMS: atom_id res chain seq x y z
N MET A 1 8.78 -27.79 11.82
CA MET A 1 8.07 -26.69 11.14
C MET A 1 6.76 -26.50 11.89
N SER A 2 6.69 -25.50 12.78
CA SER A 2 5.47 -25.21 13.54
C SER A 2 4.70 -24.14 12.78
N ALA A 3 3.46 -24.43 12.40
CA ALA A 3 2.54 -23.42 11.89
C ALA A 3 2.37 -22.36 12.98
N ALA A 4 2.84 -21.14 12.71
CA ALA A 4 2.58 -20.02 13.58
C ALA A 4 1.06 -19.89 13.70
N ASN A 5 0.55 -19.96 14.93
CA ASN A 5 -0.82 -19.65 15.27
C ASN A 5 -1.22 -18.36 14.55
N VAL A 6 -2.11 -18.47 13.57
CA VAL A 6 -2.70 -17.31 12.90
C VAL A 6 -3.61 -16.68 13.93
N ASP A 7 -3.10 -15.61 14.54
CA ASP A 7 -3.80 -14.83 15.54
C ASP A 7 -5.11 -14.34 14.92
N LEU A 8 -6.26 -14.75 15.46
CA LEU A 8 -7.60 -14.47 14.92
C LEU A 8 -7.98 -12.97 14.98
N ASN A 9 -7.07 -12.11 15.48
CA ASN A 9 -7.18 -10.66 15.50
C ASN A 9 -6.05 -10.00 14.70
N VAL A 10 -5.99 -10.25 13.39
CA VAL A 10 -5.11 -9.48 12.50
C VAL A 10 -5.68 -8.07 12.34
N ASP A 11 -5.13 -7.11 13.09
CA ASP A 11 -5.47 -5.69 12.91
C ASP A 11 -4.82 -5.15 11.64
N VAL A 12 -5.62 -4.92 10.60
CA VAL A 12 -5.21 -4.32 9.32
C VAL A 12 -5.41 -2.81 9.26
N ASN A 13 -6.06 -2.21 10.27
CA ASN A 13 -6.32 -0.78 10.33
C ASN A 13 -5.14 -0.04 10.98
N VAL A 14 -4.01 -0.07 10.29
CA VAL A 14 -2.77 0.64 10.65
C VAL A 14 -2.46 1.75 9.66
N ASP A 15 -1.54 2.64 10.00
CA ASP A 15 -1.03 3.61 9.04
C ASP A 15 0.15 2.99 8.26
N TYR A 16 -0.09 2.59 7.02
CA TYR A 16 0.91 2.02 6.12
C TYR A 16 1.97 3.03 5.67
N ALA A 17 1.76 4.33 5.89
CA ALA A 17 2.75 5.38 5.64
C ALA A 17 3.68 5.65 6.85
N ASP A 18 3.32 5.17 8.05
CA ASP A 18 4.14 5.26 9.25
C ASP A 18 5.11 4.07 9.34
N SER A 19 6.40 4.35 9.51
CA SER A 19 7.44 3.34 9.66
C SER A 19 7.23 2.44 10.88
N LEU A 20 6.57 2.93 11.94
CA LEU A 20 6.28 2.15 13.14
C LEU A 20 5.27 1.02 12.88
N SER A 21 4.41 1.15 11.87
CA SER A 21 3.50 0.09 11.45
C SER A 21 4.23 -1.08 10.79
N TRP A 22 5.45 -0.85 10.27
CA TRP A 22 6.26 -1.83 9.55
C TRP A 22 7.06 -2.75 10.48
N ASP A 23 6.35 -3.39 11.40
CA ASP A 23 6.89 -4.37 12.36
C ASP A 23 6.73 -5.82 11.90
N GLY A 24 7.12 -6.77 12.76
CA GLY A 24 7.02 -8.21 12.48
C GLY A 24 5.61 -8.75 12.21
N ARG A 25 4.56 -7.94 12.39
CA ARG A 25 3.16 -8.34 12.15
C ARG A 25 2.68 -7.98 10.73
N ILE A 26 3.40 -7.13 9.98
CA ILE A 26 3.04 -6.78 8.58
C ILE A 26 2.79 -8.00 7.69
N PRO A 27 3.63 -9.05 7.67
CA PRO A 27 3.39 -10.19 6.79
C PRO A 27 2.03 -10.87 7.02
N ALA A 28 1.58 -10.94 8.28
CA ALA A 28 0.26 -11.48 8.61
C ALA A 28 -0.87 -10.54 8.15
N ARG A 29 -0.71 -9.22 8.32
CA ARG A 29 -1.66 -8.20 7.84
C ARG A 29 -1.84 -8.24 6.33
N LEU A 30 -0.73 -8.22 5.59
CA LEU A 30 -0.77 -8.26 4.13
C LEU A 30 -1.38 -9.56 3.61
N ARG A 31 -1.08 -10.71 4.24
CA ARG A 31 -1.71 -11.99 3.89
C ARG A 31 -3.22 -11.96 4.13
N TRP A 32 -3.66 -11.42 5.27
CA TRP A 32 -5.08 -11.30 5.56
C TRP A 32 -5.78 -10.41 4.52
N LEU A 33 -5.19 -9.26 4.16
CA LEU A 33 -5.72 -8.39 3.10
C LEU A 33 -5.80 -9.10 1.75
N GLN A 34 -4.76 -9.84 1.34
CA GLN A 34 -4.78 -10.61 0.09
C GLN A 34 -5.97 -11.58 0.00
N GLU A 35 -6.33 -12.20 1.12
CA GLU A 35 -7.39 -13.20 1.21
C GLU A 35 -8.80 -12.59 1.30
N HIS A 36 -8.96 -11.44 1.99
CA HIS A 36 -10.27 -10.90 2.35
C HIS A 36 -10.61 -9.54 1.72
N ALA A 37 -9.61 -8.69 1.48
CA ALA A 37 -9.79 -7.32 1.01
C ALA A 37 -8.54 -6.86 0.21
N PRO A 38 -8.29 -7.43 -0.99
CA PRO A 38 -7.02 -7.26 -1.69
C PRO A 38 -6.74 -5.83 -2.16
N VAL A 39 -7.81 -5.04 -2.33
CA VAL A 39 -7.81 -3.59 -2.51
C VAL A 39 -8.51 -3.00 -1.29
N TYR A 40 -7.74 -2.40 -0.39
CA TYR A 40 -8.23 -1.94 0.92
C TYR A 40 -8.10 -0.43 1.06
N TRP A 41 -9.18 0.26 1.44
CA TRP A 41 -9.10 1.67 1.83
C TRP A 41 -8.52 1.79 3.24
N ALA A 42 -7.29 2.28 3.35
CA ALA A 42 -6.61 2.51 4.62
C ALA A 42 -6.88 3.93 5.11
N GLU A 43 -7.94 4.12 5.90
CA GLU A 43 -8.36 5.43 6.44
C GLU A 43 -7.20 6.21 7.07
N LYS A 44 -6.33 5.55 7.85
CA LYS A 44 -5.21 6.19 8.53
C LYS A 44 -4.13 6.72 7.58
N SER A 45 -3.93 6.03 6.45
CA SER A 45 -2.98 6.43 5.41
C SER A 45 -3.62 7.31 4.33
N ASN A 46 -4.95 7.40 4.32
CA ASN A 46 -5.74 8.11 3.31
C ASN A 46 -5.39 7.65 1.87
N CYS A 47 -5.24 6.34 1.67
CA CYS A 47 -4.95 5.75 0.37
C CYS A 47 -5.47 4.32 0.24
N PHE A 48 -5.53 3.83 -0.99
CA PHE A 48 -5.76 2.40 -1.25
C PHE A 48 -4.45 1.61 -1.09
N VAL A 49 -4.54 0.50 -0.37
CA VAL A 49 -3.48 -0.51 -0.25
C VAL A 49 -3.80 -1.66 -1.19
N LEU A 50 -2.92 -1.90 -2.15
CA LEU A 50 -2.99 -3.00 -3.11
C LEU A 50 -2.06 -4.11 -2.66
N THR A 51 -2.58 -5.33 -2.53
CA THR A 51 -1.80 -6.44 -1.97
C THR A 51 -1.57 -7.59 -2.94
N LYS A 52 -2.33 -7.64 -4.04
CA LYS A 52 -2.13 -8.62 -5.10
C LYS A 52 -1.17 -8.10 -6.16
N TYR A 53 -0.33 -9.00 -6.66
CA TYR A 53 0.63 -8.69 -7.71
C TYR A 53 -0.04 -8.17 -8.99
N GLU A 54 -1.18 -8.77 -9.39
CA GLU A 54 -1.91 -8.38 -10.60
C GLU A 54 -2.38 -6.92 -10.55
N ASP A 55 -2.91 -6.47 -9.41
CA ASP A 55 -3.38 -5.09 -9.20
C ASP A 55 -2.21 -4.10 -9.22
N VAL A 56 -1.09 -4.45 -8.57
CA VAL A 56 0.13 -3.62 -8.59
C VAL A 56 0.65 -3.47 -10.01
N VAL A 57 0.69 -4.55 -10.80
CA VAL A 57 1.13 -4.52 -12.20
C VAL A 57 0.20 -3.68 -13.06
N ALA A 58 -1.12 -3.81 -12.87
CA ALA A 58 -2.11 -3.05 -13.63
C ALA A 58 -1.95 -1.54 -13.38
N VAL A 59 -1.90 -1.11 -12.12
CA VAL A 59 -1.74 0.28 -11.73
C VAL A 59 -0.40 0.85 -12.18
N SER A 60 0.68 0.07 -12.04
CA SER A 60 2.03 0.53 -12.41
C SER A 60 2.21 0.76 -13.92
N LYS A 61 1.36 0.14 -14.76
CA LYS A 61 1.45 0.20 -16.23
C LYS A 61 0.48 1.20 -16.86
N ASP A 62 -0.45 1.76 -16.10
CA ASP A 62 -1.44 2.72 -16.59
C ASP A 62 -1.17 4.10 -15.97
N GLN A 63 -0.15 4.79 -16.48
CA GLN A 63 0.26 6.12 -16.00
C GLN A 63 -0.72 7.23 -16.39
N ASP A 64 -1.58 7.01 -17.40
CA ASP A 64 -2.61 7.98 -17.76
C ASP A 64 -3.71 8.02 -16.69
N LEU A 65 -4.01 6.89 -16.05
CA LEU A 65 -4.96 6.81 -14.94
C LEU A 65 -4.31 6.95 -13.55
N PHE A 66 -3.12 6.38 -13.35
CA PHE A 66 -2.40 6.33 -12.08
C PHE A 66 -1.00 6.96 -12.20
N THR A 67 -0.96 8.29 -12.16
CA THR A 67 0.28 9.03 -12.38
C THR A 67 1.02 9.35 -11.08
N SER A 68 2.34 9.21 -11.10
CA SER A 68 3.21 9.78 -10.06
C SER A 68 3.36 11.30 -10.16
N GLY A 69 2.91 11.92 -11.26
CA GLY A 69 2.96 13.37 -11.47
C GLY A 69 2.24 14.19 -10.39
N GLU A 70 1.33 13.57 -9.64
CA GLU A 70 0.61 14.18 -8.53
C GLU A 70 1.22 13.86 -7.15
N GLY A 71 2.35 13.14 -7.12
CA GLY A 71 3.05 12.73 -5.91
C GLY A 71 2.91 11.23 -5.59
N VAL A 72 3.97 10.60 -5.10
CA VAL A 72 3.99 9.16 -4.73
C VAL A 72 3.79 8.87 -3.24
N ARG A 73 3.76 9.92 -2.40
CA ARG A 73 3.55 9.81 -0.96
C ARG A 73 2.10 10.19 -0.64
N PRO A 74 1.36 9.37 0.12
CA PRO A 74 0.00 9.72 0.50
C PRO A 74 -0.04 10.84 1.55
N GLY A 75 -1.16 11.57 1.58
CA GLY A 75 -1.46 12.60 2.57
C GLY A 75 -1.38 14.05 2.05
N PRO A 76 -2.10 14.99 2.70
CA PRO A 76 -2.08 16.39 2.31
C PRO A 76 -0.68 17.00 2.52
N ASN A 77 -0.18 17.71 1.51
CA ASN A 77 1.14 18.36 1.51
C ASN A 77 2.32 17.38 1.60
N ALA A 78 2.17 16.14 1.15
CA ALA A 78 3.31 15.25 0.99
C ALA A 78 4.34 15.89 0.05
N PRO A 79 5.63 15.99 0.45
CA PRO A 79 6.62 16.68 -0.35
C PRO A 79 6.89 15.89 -1.63
N LYS A 80 7.03 16.59 -2.76
CA LYS A 80 7.63 15.99 -3.95
C LYS A 80 9.09 15.63 -3.67
N ILE A 81 9.45 14.39 -3.95
CA ILE A 81 10.74 13.73 -3.80
C ILE A 81 11.52 13.63 -5.13
N GLY A 82 11.27 14.55 -6.06
CA GLY A 82 12.09 14.77 -7.26
C GLY A 82 11.66 13.93 -8.46
N LEU A 83 12.61 13.27 -9.15
CA LEU A 83 12.38 12.60 -10.44
C LEU A 83 11.26 11.54 -10.41
N ILE A 84 11.01 10.94 -9.24
CA ILE A 84 9.97 9.92 -9.09
C ILE A 84 8.55 10.50 -9.07
N ASP A 85 8.37 11.81 -8.83
CA ASP A 85 7.07 12.51 -8.90
C ASP A 85 6.87 13.27 -10.21
N GLU A 86 7.70 12.97 -11.20
CA GLU A 86 7.54 13.49 -12.55
C GLU A 86 6.66 12.53 -13.35
N ALA A 87 5.79 13.09 -14.18
CA ALA A 87 5.08 12.31 -15.18
C ALA A 87 6.08 11.73 -16.19
N GLU A 88 5.74 10.60 -16.80
CA GLU A 88 6.57 10.02 -17.86
C GLU A 88 6.78 11.04 -19.00
N PRO A 89 8.02 11.25 -19.47
CA PRO A 89 8.28 12.12 -20.61
C PRO A 89 7.54 11.60 -21.84
N ARG A 90 6.69 12.44 -22.45
CA ARG A 90 6.01 12.16 -23.72
C ARG A 90 6.80 12.70 -24.91
#